data_AF-A0A3S3QFI4-F1
#
_entry.id   AF-A0A3S3QFI4-F1
#
_cell.length_a   1.000
_cell.length_b   1.000
_cell.length_c   1.000
_cell.angle_alpha   90.00
_cell.angle_beta   90.00
_cell.angle_gamma   90.00
#
_symmetry.space_group_name_H-M   'P 1'
#
loop_
_entity.id
_entity.type
_entity.pdbx_description
1 polymer ?
#
loop_
_entity_poly.entity_id
_entity_poly.type
_entity_poly.pdbx_seq_one_letter_code
_entity_poly.pdbx_strand_id
1 'polypeptide(L)'
;MPEILLLCFMMIPQIVAGVYAHSIGKSFWFWFFISFLIPIISLVVLLVIDNKKPKQAKEEKKSYQLADHVRERQEKEKPNA
;
A
#
# COMPACT_ATOMS: atom_id res chain seq x y z
N MET A 1 -27.05 -15.42 -6.23
CA MET A 1 -25.99 -14.90 -7.13
C MET A 1 -25.04 -14.07 -6.27
N PRO A 2 -23.98 -14.70 -5.73
CA PRO A 2 -23.04 -14.07 -4.78
C PRO A 2 -22.32 -12.83 -5.34
N GLU A 3 -22.32 -12.65 -6.66
CA GLU A 3 -21.70 -11.54 -7.39
C GLU A 3 -22.28 -10.18 -6.98
N ILE A 4 -23.59 -10.10 -6.71
CA ILE A 4 -24.26 -8.88 -6.26
C ILE A 4 -23.80 -8.50 -4.85
N LEU A 5 -23.62 -9.50 -3.99
CA LEU A 5 -23.22 -9.32 -2.60
C LEU A 5 -21.77 -8.85 -2.51
N LEU A 6 -20.89 -9.41 -3.36
CA LEU A 6 -19.51 -8.95 -3.53
C LEU A 6 -19.44 -7.50 -3.99
N LEU A 7 -20.26 -7.12 -4.99
CA LEU A 7 -20.27 -5.77 -5.54
C LEU A 7 -20.78 -4.75 -4.51
N CYS A 8 -21.82 -5.10 -3.74
CA CYS A 8 -22.26 -4.28 -2.60
C CYS A 8 -21.14 -4.10 -1.58
N PHE A 9 -20.44 -5.17 -1.19
CA PHE A 9 -19.36 -5.09 -0.20
C PHE A 9 -18.19 -4.23 -0.66
N MET A 10 -17.87 -4.28 -1.96
CA MET A 10 -16.81 -3.47 -2.57
C MET A 10 -17.19 -1.98 -2.64
N MET A 11 -18.49 -1.65 -2.74
CA MET A 11 -18.99 -0.28 -2.80
C MET A 11 -19.20 0.38 -1.43
N ILE A 12 -19.35 -0.39 -0.35
CA ILE A 12 -19.48 0.12 1.02
C ILE A 12 -18.41 1.17 1.37
N PRO A 13 -17.10 0.91 1.24
CA PRO A 13 -16.08 1.89 1.63
C PRO A 13 -16.15 3.19 0.81
N GLN A 14 -16.55 3.12 -0.46
CA GLN A 14 -16.72 4.31 -1.30
C GLN A 14 -17.92 5.15 -0.87
N ILE A 15 -19.05 4.50 -0.58
CA ILE A 15 -20.27 5.17 -0.11
C ILE A 15 -20.04 5.75 1.28
N VAL A 16 -19.43 5.00 2.20
CA VAL A 16 -19.11 5.46 3.56
C VAL A 16 -18.19 6.68 3.53
N ALA A 17 -17.17 6.69 2.67
CA ALA A 17 -16.30 7.86 2.50
C ALA A 17 -17.08 9.09 2.02
N GLY A 18 -17.99 8.92 1.06
CA GLY A 18 -18.86 10.01 0.57
C GLY A 18 -19.82 10.52 1.66
N VAL A 19 -20.49 9.62 2.38
CA VAL A 19 -21.43 9.96 3.46
C VAL A 19 -20.71 10.66 4.60
N TYR A 20 -19.52 10.19 4.98
CA TYR A 20 -18.69 10.81 6.01
C TYR A 20 -18.28 12.24 5.62
N ALA A 21 -17.87 12.47 4.37
CA ALA A 21 -17.54 13.80 3.89
C ALA A 21 -18.73 14.77 3.90
N HIS A 22 -19.91 14.26 3.52
CA HIS A 22 -21.14 15.03 3.58
C HIS A 22 -21.47 15.44 5.01
N SER A 23 -21.27 14.56 6.00
CA SER A 23 -21.48 14.88 7.42
C SER A 23 -20.53 15.96 7.97
N ILE A 24 -19.37 16.15 7.36
CA ILE A 24 -18.37 17.18 7.72
C ILE A 24 -18.61 18.49 6.95
N GLY A 25 -19.65 18.56 6.11
CA GLY A 25 -19.95 19.73 5.28
C GLY A 25 -19.01 19.89 4.07
N LYS A 26 -18.28 18.83 3.70
CA LYS A 26 -17.51 18.78 2.45
C LYS A 26 -18.31 18.12 1.33
N SER A 27 -17.94 18.45 0.10
CA SER A 27 -18.60 17.95 -1.10
C SER A 27 -18.49 16.42 -1.20
N PHE A 28 -19.63 15.74 -1.12
CA PHE A 28 -19.77 14.28 -1.28
C PHE A 28 -19.01 13.79 -2.51
N TRP A 29 -19.20 14.49 -3.62
CA TRP A 29 -18.60 14.14 -4.91
C TRP A 29 -17.07 14.24 -4.87
N PHE A 30 -16.52 15.29 -4.27
CA PHE A 30 -15.06 15.47 -4.19
C PHE A 30 -14.39 14.36 -3.37
N TRP A 31 -15.03 13.96 -2.26
CA TRP A 31 -14.47 12.92 -1.39
C TRP A 31 -14.66 11.50 -1.95
N PHE A 32 -15.76 11.26 -2.66
CA PHE A 32 -15.97 10.05 -3.46
C PHE A 32 -14.88 9.92 -4.53
N PHE A 33 -14.59 11.02 -5.25
CA PHE A 33 -13.51 11.07 -6.23
C PHE A 33 -12.14 10.80 -5.59
N ILE A 34 -11.85 11.35 -4.41
CA ILE A 34 -10.58 11.10 -3.71
C ILE A 34 -10.45 9.63 -3.29
N SER A 35 -11.53 9.01 -2.77
CA SER A 35 -11.55 7.59 -2.43
C SER A 35 -11.25 6.71 -3.65
N PHE A 36 -11.72 7.11 -4.83
CA PHE A 36 -11.43 6.43 -6.10
C PHE A 36 -10.04 6.76 -6.66
N LEU A 37 -9.53 7.97 -6.39
CA LEU A 37 -8.26 8.46 -6.91
C LEU A 37 -7.06 7.87 -6.16
N ILE A 38 -7.21 7.55 -4.86
CA ILE A 38 -6.16 6.93 -4.04
C ILE A 38 -5.63 5.61 -4.63
N PRO A 39 -6.48 4.64 -5.05
CA PRO A 39 -6.04 3.45 -5.77
C PRO A 39 -5.20 3.75 -7.02
N ILE A 40 -5.60 4.75 -7.81
CA ILE A 40 -4.91 5.16 -9.03
C ILE A 40 -3.54 5.77 -8.71
N ILE A 41 -3.50 6.69 -7.74
CA ILE A 41 -2.25 7.30 -7.28
C ILE A 41 -1.33 6.22 -6.69
N SER A 42 -1.86 5.26 -5.94
CA SER A 42 -1.08 4.14 -5.40
C SER A 42 -0.41 3.33 -6.51
N LEU A 43 -1.12 3.06 -7.61
CA LEU A 43 -0.57 2.36 -8.77
C LEU A 43 0.56 3.17 -9.43
N VAL A 44 0.33 4.47 -9.66
CA VAL A 44 1.32 5.37 -10.28
C VAL A 44 2.56 5.49 -9.40
N VAL A 45 2.39 5.68 -8.09
CA VAL A 45 3.50 5.79 -7.14
C VAL A 45 4.29 4.49 -7.07
N LEU A 46 3.63 3.31 -7.08
CA LEU A 46 4.32 2.02 -7.08
C LEU A 46 5.21 1.85 -8.33
N LEU A 47 4.67 2.22 -9.50
CA LEU A 47 5.41 2.20 -10.77
C LEU A 47 6.62 3.15 -10.75
N VAL A 48 6.45 4.34 -10.17
CA VAL A 48 7.51 5.36 -10.10
C VAL A 48 8.56 5.01 -9.04
N ILE A 49 8.18 4.41 -7.90
CA ILE A 49 9.09 3.96 -6.83
C ILE A 49 9.99 2.82 -7.31
N ASP A 50 9.51 1.92 -8.17
CA ASP A 50 10.35 0.87 -8.75
C ASP A 50 11.54 1.48 -9.51
N ASN A 51 11.28 2.57 -10.22
CA ASN A 51 12.28 3.33 -10.97
C ASN A 51 13.19 4.22 -10.09
N LYS A 52 12.84 4.45 -8.81
CA LYS A 52 13.63 5.25 -7.85
C LYS A 52 13.59 4.64 -6.45
N LYS A 53 14.55 3.77 -6.13
CA LYS A 53 14.87 3.49 -4.71
C LYS A 53 15.74 4.65 -4.16
N PRO A 54 15.61 5.11 -2.89
CA PRO A 54 14.70 4.65 -1.84
C PRO A 54 13.97 5.76 -1.02
N LYS A 55 12.99 5.33 -0.21
CA LYS A 55 12.37 5.99 0.96
C LYS A 55 11.42 7.17 0.68
N GLN A 56 10.11 6.88 0.60
CA GLN A 56 9.04 7.56 1.37
C GLN A 56 7.65 7.21 0.81
N ALA A 57 7.11 6.07 1.23
CA ALA A 57 5.68 5.90 1.46
C ALA A 57 5.54 4.67 2.35
N LYS A 58 4.91 4.88 3.50
CA LYS A 58 4.70 3.91 4.58
C LYS A 58 4.17 2.57 4.08
N GLU A 59 5.03 1.56 4.06
CA GLU A 59 4.67 0.18 4.42
C GLU A 59 5.94 -0.44 5.00
N GLU A 60 5.79 -1.07 6.16
CA GLU A 60 6.85 -1.77 6.87
C GLU A 60 7.39 -2.92 6.01
N LYS A 61 8.31 -2.61 5.09
CA LYS A 61 9.21 -3.63 4.57
C LYS A 61 10.13 -3.99 5.73
N LYS A 62 9.71 -4.98 6.53
CA LYS A 62 10.63 -5.87 7.22
C LYS A 62 11.59 -6.39 6.16
N SER A 63 12.70 -5.68 5.98
CA SER A 63 13.88 -6.22 5.36
C SER A 63 14.17 -7.50 6.13
N TYR A 64 13.93 -8.64 5.50
CA TYR A 64 14.28 -9.95 6.05
C TYR A 64 15.76 -9.86 6.39
N GLN A 65 16.07 -9.69 7.67
CA GLN A 65 17.44 -9.72 8.13
C GLN A 65 17.92 -11.15 7.85
N LEU A 66 18.97 -11.28 7.06
CA LEU A 66 19.64 -12.56 6.84
C LEU A 66 19.91 -13.14 8.23
N ALA A 67 19.38 -14.33 8.50
CA ALA A 67 19.52 -14.95 9.81
C ALA A 67 21.01 -15.03 10.18
N ASP A 68 21.34 -14.68 11.42
CA ASP A 68 22.73 -14.48 11.87
C ASP A 68 23.65 -15.68 11.58
N HIS A 69 23.07 -16.89 11.50
CA HIS A 69 23.79 -18.13 11.15
C HIS A 69 24.33 -18.17 9.71
N VAL A 70 23.78 -17.41 8.76
CA VAL A 70 24.30 -17.32 7.38
C VAL A 70 25.50 -16.37 7.34
N ARG A 71 25.44 -15.29 8.12
CA ARG A 71 26.50 -14.28 8.20
C ARG A 71 27.77 -14.86 8.81
N GLU A 72 27.62 -15.64 9.87
CA GLU A 72 28.75 -16.26 10.57
C GLU A 72 29.46 -17.33 9.72
N ARG A 73 28.74 -18.00 8.82
CA ARG A 73 29.35 -18.98 7.91
C ARG A 73 30.23 -18.30 6.85
N GLN A 74 29.75 -17.19 6.28
CA GLN A 74 30.51 -16.43 5.28
C GLN A 74 31.75 -15.74 5.87
N GLU A 75 31.72 -15.36 7.14
CA GLU A 75 32.88 -14.78 7.82
C GLU A 75 33.97 -15.84 8.09
N LYS A 76 33.58 -17.08 8.38
CA LYS A 76 34.51 -18.21 8.54
C LYS A 76 35.04 -18.78 7.23
N GLU A 77 34.34 -18.58 6.12
CA GLU A 77 34.74 -19.05 4.78
C GLU A 77 35.62 -18.06 3.98
N LYS A 78 35.89 -16.85 4.50
CA LYS A 78 36.90 -15.98 3.88
C LYS A 78 38.30 -16.51 4.24
N PRO A 79 39.09 -17.04 3.27
CA PRO A 79 40.50 -17.27 3.53
C PRO A 79 41.14 -15.91 3.81
N ASN A 80 41.91 -15.81 4.90
CA ASN A 80 42.76 -14.66 5.20
C ASN A 80 43.56 -14.31 3.93
N ALA A 81 43.22 -13.19 3.30
CA ALA A 81 44.04 -12.56 2.28
C ALA A 81 45.17 -11.76 2.94
#